data_AF-A0A954WDF3-F1
#
_entry.id   AF-A0A954WDF3-F1
#
_cell.length_a   1.000
_cell.length_b   1.000
_cell.length_c   1.000
_cell.angle_alpha   90.00
_cell.angle_beta   90.00
_cell.angle_gamma   90.00
#
_symmetry.space_group_name_H-M   'P 1'
#
loop_
_entity.id
_entity.type
_entity.pdbx_description
1 polymer ?
#
loop_
_entity_poly.entity_id
_entity_poly.type
_entity_poly.pdbx_seq_one_letter_code
_entity_poly.pdbx_strand_id
1 'polypeptide(L)'
;MTTNDERGLSKRHYWVREDFDHLMGLLPAADHESPGSRKSSTSLTYPKNTEGAFRELRLRGLHVDGIYLWQLAEKGIVCPVGARPGMTWTGEDFLEWSKEDIDAAAEWIYENDEDRWSSWTHFCWVNNLSFGQCVKASRVAAARYGLGLSLSFDVLGLVTVIEPAEDPDDYAHIRLFPKGTVVEPQEAAK
;
A
#
# COMPACT_ATOMS: atom_id res chain seq x y z
N MET A 1 7.81 14.83 37.95
CA MET A 1 7.66 13.37 37.80
C MET A 1 6.18 13.09 37.62
N THR A 2 5.75 13.02 36.37
CA THR A 2 4.47 12.44 35.94
C THR A 2 4.61 12.18 34.44
N THR A 3 5.20 11.01 34.17
CA THR A 3 5.01 10.11 33.03
C THR A 3 4.58 10.70 31.69
N ASN A 4 5.56 10.75 30.76
CA ASN A 4 5.34 10.55 29.33
C ASN A 4 4.42 9.34 29.14
N ASP A 5 3.17 9.55 28.73
CA ASP A 5 2.37 8.50 28.08
C ASP A 5 2.82 8.45 26.62
N GLU A 6 4.08 8.08 26.41
CA GLU A 6 4.59 7.60 25.13
C GLU A 6 4.10 6.16 24.94
N ARG A 7 2.77 5.98 24.85
CA ARG A 7 2.28 4.94 23.96
C ARG A 7 2.45 5.49 22.56
N GLY A 8 3.71 5.45 22.10
CA GLY A 8 4.00 5.42 20.69
C GLY A 8 3.25 4.21 20.14
N LEU A 9 2.02 4.44 19.71
CA LEU A 9 1.28 3.52 18.86
C LEU A 9 2.19 3.36 17.65
N SER A 10 3.00 2.28 17.65
CA SER A 10 3.76 1.88 16.47
C SER A 10 2.79 1.98 15.32
N LYS A 11 3.08 2.82 14.32
CA LYS A 11 2.19 3.12 13.20
C LYS A 11 1.71 1.77 12.64
N ARG A 12 0.51 1.34 13.01
CA ARG A 12 0.06 -0.06 12.86
C ARG A 12 0.07 -0.35 11.36
N HIS A 13 1.04 -1.18 10.94
CA HIS A 13 1.48 -1.37 9.55
C HIS A 13 0.35 -1.22 8.51
N TYR A 14 0.45 -0.19 7.67
CA TYR A 14 -0.42 -0.03 6.51
C TYR A 14 0.24 -0.81 5.37
N TRP A 15 -0.27 -2.02 5.10
CA TRP A 15 0.28 -3.00 4.14
C TRP A 15 1.57 -3.69 4.56
N VAL A 16 1.41 -4.76 5.36
CA VAL A 16 2.39 -5.86 5.34
C VAL A 16 2.14 -6.67 4.09
N ARG A 17 3.22 -7.01 3.38
CA ARG A 17 3.24 -7.72 2.10
C ARG A 17 2.24 -8.87 1.95
N GLU A 18 1.90 -9.59 3.02
CA GLU A 18 1.02 -10.76 2.96
C GLU A 18 -0.32 -10.46 2.28
N ASP A 19 -0.89 -9.28 2.54
CA ASP A 19 -2.11 -8.82 1.87
C ASP A 19 -1.86 -8.44 0.41
N PHE A 20 -0.72 -7.82 0.09
CA PHE A 20 -0.35 -7.46 -1.28
C PHE A 20 -0.18 -8.71 -2.15
N ASP A 21 0.59 -9.70 -1.71
CA ASP A 21 0.82 -10.95 -2.44
C ASP A 21 -0.49 -11.72 -2.63
N HIS A 22 -1.31 -11.81 -1.58
CA HIS A 22 -2.65 -12.39 -1.67
C HIS A 22 -3.51 -11.66 -2.71
N LEU A 23 -3.55 -10.33 -2.67
CA LEU A 23 -4.35 -9.51 -3.58
C LEU A 23 -3.87 -9.55 -5.02
N MET A 24 -2.56 -9.63 -5.26
CA MET A 24 -2.01 -9.80 -6.60
C MET A 24 -2.24 -11.23 -7.11
N GLY A 25 -2.16 -12.25 -6.25
CA GLY A 25 -2.46 -13.63 -6.61
C GLY A 25 -3.90 -13.88 -7.05
N LEU A 26 -4.84 -12.98 -6.71
CA LEU A 26 -6.22 -13.02 -7.22
C LEU A 26 -6.34 -12.50 -8.67
N LEU A 27 -5.33 -11.80 -9.18
CA LEU A 27 -5.33 -11.32 -10.56
C LEU A 27 -4.91 -12.45 -11.50
N PRO A 28 -5.70 -12.71 -12.57
CA PRO A 28 -5.29 -13.69 -13.58
C PRO A 28 -3.91 -13.33 -14.15
N ALA A 29 -3.03 -14.32 -14.23
CA ALA A 29 -1.69 -14.21 -14.81
C ALA A 29 -0.69 -13.27 -14.07
N ALA A 30 -0.95 -12.89 -12.82
CA ALA A 30 0.00 -12.06 -12.05
C ALA A 30 1.37 -12.74 -11.82
N ASP A 31 1.39 -14.07 -11.86
CA ASP A 31 2.55 -14.95 -11.70
C ASP A 31 3.21 -15.33 -13.05
N HIS A 32 2.55 -15.11 -14.18
CA HIS A 32 3.14 -15.36 -15.50
C HIS A 32 4.14 -14.27 -15.88
N GLU A 33 5.39 -14.67 -16.09
CA GLU A 33 6.42 -13.75 -16.58
C GLU A 33 6.16 -13.41 -18.06
N SER A 34 5.99 -12.11 -18.31
CA SER A 34 5.75 -11.52 -19.62
C SER A 34 6.77 -10.41 -19.85
N PRO A 35 7.01 -10.00 -21.12
CA PRO A 35 7.83 -8.82 -21.39
C PRO A 35 7.28 -7.59 -20.65
N GLY A 36 8.01 -7.11 -19.65
CA GLY A 36 7.59 -6.00 -18.79
C GLY A 36 7.06 -6.38 -17.40
N SER A 37 6.93 -7.67 -17.06
CA SER A 37 6.50 -8.10 -15.71
C SER A 37 7.37 -7.51 -14.59
N ARG A 38 8.67 -7.36 -14.82
CA ARG A 38 9.61 -6.72 -13.86
C ARG A 38 9.43 -5.20 -13.70
N LYS A 39 8.75 -4.54 -14.65
CA LYS A 39 8.37 -3.11 -14.61
C LYS A 39 6.95 -2.89 -14.10
N SER A 40 6.14 -3.95 -14.07
CA SER A 40 4.74 -3.88 -13.65
C SER A 40 4.64 -3.92 -12.13
N SER A 41 3.74 -3.09 -11.57
CA SER A 41 3.37 -3.15 -10.16
C SER A 41 2.40 -4.28 -9.82
N THR A 42 1.73 -4.87 -10.82
CA THR A 42 0.70 -5.89 -10.62
C THR A 42 1.19 -7.31 -10.87
N SER A 43 2.49 -7.48 -11.11
CA SER A 43 3.12 -8.80 -11.31
C SER A 43 3.89 -9.20 -10.05
N LEU A 44 3.93 -10.50 -9.75
CA LEU A 44 4.75 -11.08 -8.68
C LEU A 44 6.12 -11.55 -9.16
N THR A 45 6.55 -11.16 -10.37
CA THR A 45 7.88 -11.46 -10.89
C THR A 45 8.94 -10.55 -10.27
N TYR A 46 9.91 -11.16 -9.59
CA TYR A 46 11.08 -10.51 -8.99
C TYR A 46 12.39 -11.10 -9.58
N PRO A 47 13.52 -10.38 -9.52
CA PRO A 47 13.66 -9.01 -9.02
C PRO A 47 12.95 -7.99 -9.93
N LYS A 48 12.40 -6.94 -9.32
CA LYS A 48 11.84 -5.79 -10.05
C LYS A 48 12.97 -4.90 -10.51
N ASN A 49 12.77 -4.15 -11.59
CA ASN A 49 13.62 -2.99 -11.79
C ASN A 49 13.14 -1.82 -10.89
N THR A 50 13.91 -0.74 -10.79
CA THR A 50 13.53 0.44 -9.99
C THR A 50 12.13 0.96 -10.34
N GLU A 51 11.74 0.90 -11.62
CA GLU A 51 10.41 1.30 -12.07
C GLU A 51 9.31 0.42 -11.49
N GLY A 52 9.44 -0.90 -11.58
CA GLY A 52 8.52 -1.85 -10.96
C GLY A 52 8.46 -1.67 -9.45
N ALA A 53 9.59 -1.46 -8.80
CA ALA A 53 9.69 -1.26 -7.35
C ALA A 53 8.92 -0.03 -6.88
N PHE A 54 9.14 1.16 -7.46
CA PHE A 54 8.40 2.35 -7.03
C PHE A 54 6.91 2.27 -7.37
N ARG A 55 6.54 1.60 -8.48
CA ARG A 55 5.13 1.42 -8.84
C ARG A 55 4.44 0.45 -7.88
N GLU A 56 5.13 -0.57 -7.39
CA GLU A 56 4.63 -1.46 -6.35
C GLU A 56 4.42 -0.69 -5.04
N LEU A 57 5.38 0.12 -4.60
CA LEU A 57 5.25 0.99 -3.42
C LEU A 57 4.08 1.97 -3.56
N ARG A 58 3.80 2.49 -4.75
CA ARG A 58 2.59 3.28 -5.03
C ARG A 58 1.30 2.50 -4.87
N LEU A 59 1.27 1.22 -5.23
CA LEU A 59 0.11 0.38 -4.91
C LEU A 59 -0.08 0.26 -3.40
N ARG A 60 1.01 0.25 -2.63
CA ARG A 60 0.98 0.29 -1.15
C ARG A 60 0.62 1.67 -0.59
N GLY A 61 0.24 2.62 -1.43
CA GLY A 61 -0.17 3.96 -0.98
C GLY A 61 1.01 4.88 -0.66
N LEU A 62 2.20 4.60 -1.19
CA LEU A 62 3.38 5.46 -1.02
C LEU A 62 3.66 6.29 -2.28
N HIS A 63 3.74 7.61 -2.14
CA HIS A 63 4.05 8.55 -3.21
C HIS A 63 5.57 8.68 -3.41
N VAL A 64 6.15 7.69 -4.08
CA VAL A 64 7.60 7.59 -4.36
C VAL A 64 7.91 7.54 -5.86
N ASP A 65 9.16 7.79 -6.22
CA ASP A 65 9.70 7.64 -7.57
C ASP A 65 11.08 6.94 -7.54
N GLY A 66 11.68 6.72 -8.72
CA GLY A 66 12.97 6.03 -8.81
C GLY A 66 14.13 6.78 -8.14
N ILE A 67 14.11 8.12 -8.15
CA ILE A 67 15.16 8.94 -7.52
C ILE A 67 15.12 8.74 -6.01
N TYR A 68 13.94 8.75 -5.42
CA TYR A 68 13.77 8.53 -3.99
C TYR A 68 14.25 7.14 -3.57
N LEU A 69 13.92 6.10 -4.34
CA LEU A 69 14.39 4.74 -4.08
C LEU A 69 15.92 4.64 -4.11
N TRP A 70 16.57 5.37 -5.01
CA TRP A 70 18.04 5.46 -5.02
C TRP A 70 18.60 6.12 -3.77
N GLN A 71 17.98 7.19 -3.29
CA GLN A 71 18.39 7.84 -2.04
C GLN A 71 18.29 6.87 -0.85
N LEU A 72 17.29 5.98 -0.82
CA LEU A 72 17.20 4.94 0.20
C LEU A 72 18.37 3.94 0.12
N ALA A 73 18.73 3.52 -1.09
CA ALA A 73 19.87 2.63 -1.32
C ALA A 73 21.24 3.29 -1.03
N GLU A 74 21.38 4.58 -1.32
CA GLU A 74 22.58 5.38 -0.98
C GLU A 74 22.75 5.53 0.52
N LYS A 75 21.64 5.75 1.25
CA LYS A 75 21.61 5.81 2.72
C LYS A 75 21.80 4.45 3.40
N GLY A 76 21.87 3.37 2.63
CA GLY A 76 22.02 2.01 3.17
C GLY A 76 20.78 1.46 3.86
N ILE A 77 19.59 2.03 3.58
CA ILE A 77 18.31 1.56 4.12
C ILE A 77 17.89 0.25 3.43
N VAL A 78 18.25 0.10 2.16
CA VAL A 78 17.98 -1.08 1.32
C VAL A 78 19.20 -1.42 0.48
N CYS A 79 19.28 -2.65 -0.01
CA CYS A 79 20.46 -3.18 -0.70
C CYS A 79 20.14 -3.84 -2.05
N PRO A 80 19.47 -3.13 -2.99
CA PRO A 80 19.19 -3.68 -4.32
C PRO A 80 20.49 -4.02 -5.07
N VAL A 81 20.43 -5.08 -5.87
CA VAL A 81 21.58 -5.62 -6.62
C VAL A 81 21.75 -4.86 -7.93
N GLY A 82 22.98 -4.72 -8.42
CA GLY A 82 23.28 -4.15 -9.75
C GLY A 82 24.12 -2.89 -9.70
N ALA A 83 24.27 -2.24 -10.85
CA ALA A 83 25.08 -1.04 -10.97
C ALA A 83 24.31 0.18 -10.44
N ARG A 84 24.90 0.88 -9.46
CA ARG A 84 24.41 2.19 -9.03
C ARG A 84 24.79 3.22 -10.10
N PRO A 85 23.83 3.96 -10.67
CA PRO A 85 24.15 5.11 -11.52
C PRO A 85 25.06 6.09 -10.78
N GLY A 86 26.03 6.69 -11.49
CA GLY A 86 26.36 8.09 -11.18
C GLY A 86 25.13 8.96 -11.46
N MET A 87 25.01 10.16 -10.87
CA MET A 87 23.85 11.09 -10.86
C MET A 87 22.99 11.31 -12.14
N THR A 88 23.30 10.68 -13.27
CA THR A 88 22.55 10.70 -14.51
C THR A 88 21.71 9.44 -14.67
N TRP A 89 20.38 9.55 -14.52
CA TRP A 89 19.45 8.51 -14.98
C TRP A 89 19.52 8.43 -16.51
N THR A 90 20.26 7.46 -17.05
CA THR A 90 20.41 7.28 -18.52
C THR A 90 19.42 6.27 -19.09
N GLY A 91 18.69 5.55 -18.23
CA GLY A 91 17.78 4.46 -18.64
C GLY A 91 18.47 3.11 -18.85
N GLU A 92 19.79 3.04 -18.71
CA GLU A 92 20.59 1.80 -18.68
C GLU A 92 20.91 1.35 -17.24
N ASP A 93 20.49 2.13 -16.25
CA ASP A 93 20.71 1.86 -14.83
C ASP A 93 19.81 0.72 -14.33
N PHE A 94 20.43 -0.37 -13.89
CA PHE A 94 19.74 -1.59 -13.50
C PHE A 94 19.94 -1.86 -12.00
N LEU A 95 19.21 -1.14 -11.15
CA LEU A 95 18.97 -1.70 -9.81
C LEU A 95 17.88 -2.76 -9.93
N GLU A 96 18.23 -3.96 -9.52
CA GLU A 96 17.37 -5.11 -9.34
C GLU A 96 16.95 -5.17 -7.87
N TRP A 97 15.67 -4.91 -7.65
CA TRP A 97 15.03 -4.84 -6.35
C TRP A 97 14.47 -6.19 -6.01
N SER A 98 15.01 -6.78 -4.95
CA SER A 98 14.46 -8.01 -4.41
C SER A 98 13.08 -7.77 -3.83
N LYS A 99 12.41 -8.89 -3.58
CA LYS A 99 11.18 -8.95 -2.83
C LYS A 99 11.37 -8.21 -1.50
N GLU A 100 12.42 -8.54 -0.77
CA GLU A 100 12.76 -8.06 0.59
C GLU A 100 13.16 -6.57 0.62
N ASP A 101 13.90 -6.08 -0.38
CA ASP A 101 14.30 -4.67 -0.45
C ASP A 101 13.09 -3.74 -0.56
N ILE A 102 12.06 -4.15 -1.31
CA ILE A 102 10.84 -3.35 -1.48
C ILE A 102 10.05 -3.28 -0.18
N ASP A 103 10.04 -4.38 0.60
CA ASP A 103 9.38 -4.38 1.91
C ASP A 103 10.13 -3.52 2.91
N ALA A 104 11.45 -3.66 3.00
CA ALA A 104 12.28 -2.84 3.87
C ALA A 104 12.14 -1.34 3.53
N ALA A 105 12.06 -0.99 2.24
CA ALA A 105 11.77 0.37 1.82
C ALA A 105 10.38 0.84 2.31
N ALA A 106 9.35 0.02 2.14
CA ALA A 106 7.98 0.36 2.56
C ALA A 106 7.90 0.60 4.08
N GLU A 107 8.40 -0.34 4.88
CA GLU A 107 8.44 -0.26 6.34
C GLU A 107 9.16 1.00 6.81
N TRP A 108 10.34 1.26 6.25
CA TRP A 108 11.09 2.46 6.59
C TRP A 108 10.33 3.75 6.26
N ILE A 109 9.67 3.83 5.09
CA ILE A 109 8.90 5.01 4.68
C ILE A 109 7.69 5.23 5.60
N TYR A 110 6.94 4.18 5.96
CA TYR A 110 5.82 4.34 6.90
C TYR A 110 6.30 4.89 8.24
N GLU A 111 7.40 4.38 8.75
CA GLU A 111 7.93 4.81 10.05
C GLU A 111 8.52 6.23 10.00
N ASN A 112 9.23 6.58 8.92
CA ASN A 112 10.16 7.71 8.92
C ASN A 112 9.82 8.85 7.95
N ASP A 113 8.91 8.69 6.98
CA ASP A 113 8.65 9.70 5.95
C ASP A 113 7.15 9.82 5.58
N GLU A 114 6.40 10.52 6.43
CA GLU A 114 4.96 10.78 6.26
C GLU A 114 4.62 11.66 5.04
N ASP A 115 5.58 12.45 4.54
CA ASP A 115 5.40 13.25 3.32
C ASP A 115 5.28 12.36 2.07
N ARG A 116 5.69 11.10 2.18
CA ARG A 116 5.52 10.08 1.13
C ARG A 116 4.25 9.28 1.27
N TRP A 117 3.41 9.54 2.26
CA TRP A 117 2.12 8.88 2.33
C TRP A 117 1.17 9.48 1.31
N SER A 118 0.49 8.62 0.56
CA SER A 118 -0.66 9.06 -0.24
C SER A 118 -1.78 9.57 0.67
N SER A 119 -2.71 10.36 0.10
CA SER A 119 -3.92 10.79 0.81
C SER A 119 -4.72 9.61 1.37
N TRP A 120 -4.65 8.45 0.72
CA TRP A 120 -5.34 7.24 1.16
C TRP A 120 -4.65 6.53 2.32
N THR A 121 -3.32 6.55 2.36
CA THR A 121 -2.56 6.07 3.52
C THR A 121 -2.85 6.95 4.74
N HIS A 122 -2.85 8.27 4.55
CA HIS A 122 -3.27 9.23 5.57
C HIS A 122 -4.70 8.96 6.06
N PHE A 123 -5.64 8.76 5.13
CA PHE A 123 -7.02 8.41 5.47
C PHE A 123 -7.10 7.12 6.30
N CYS A 124 -6.42 6.06 5.87
CA CYS A 124 -6.42 4.80 6.60
C CYS A 124 -5.81 4.93 8.00
N TRP A 125 -4.75 5.73 8.13
CA TRP A 125 -4.13 5.99 9.42
C TRP A 125 -5.06 6.71 10.39
N VAL A 126 -5.66 7.83 9.96
CA VAL A 126 -6.59 8.62 10.80
C VAL A 126 -7.84 7.82 11.19
N ASN A 127 -8.32 6.93 10.33
CA ASN A 127 -9.55 6.15 10.57
C ASN A 127 -9.30 4.77 11.20
N ASN A 128 -8.08 4.46 11.64
CA ASN A 128 -7.70 3.14 12.16
C ASN A 128 -8.07 1.97 11.21
N LEU A 129 -7.84 2.14 9.91
CA LEU A 129 -8.15 1.15 8.89
C LEU A 129 -6.87 0.48 8.38
N SER A 130 -6.89 -0.84 8.17
CA SER A 130 -5.85 -1.49 7.39
C SER A 130 -6.02 -1.11 5.92
N PHE A 131 -5.02 -0.42 5.35
CA PHE A 131 -5.01 -0.04 3.93
C PHE A 131 -5.26 -1.28 3.03
N GLY A 132 -4.88 -2.50 3.47
CA GLY A 132 -4.95 -3.76 2.69
C GLY A 132 -6.36 -4.29 2.63
N GLN A 133 -7.00 -4.30 3.80
CA GLN A 133 -8.41 -4.62 3.94
C GLN A 133 -9.27 -3.63 3.16
N CYS A 134 -8.94 -2.34 3.15
CA CYS A 134 -9.63 -1.34 2.33
C CYS A 134 -9.59 -1.70 0.84
N VAL A 135 -8.40 -1.98 0.29
CA VAL A 135 -8.26 -2.30 -1.15
C VAL A 135 -9.01 -3.59 -1.47
N LYS A 136 -8.91 -4.60 -0.59
CA LYS A 136 -9.63 -5.87 -0.75
C LYS A 136 -11.13 -5.67 -0.78
N ALA A 137 -11.68 -4.94 0.20
CA ALA A 137 -13.11 -4.67 0.30
C ALA A 137 -13.64 -3.93 -0.93
N SER A 138 -12.94 -2.87 -1.36
CA SER A 138 -13.30 -2.10 -2.56
C SER A 138 -13.28 -2.97 -3.82
N ARG A 139 -12.29 -3.85 -3.99
CA ARG A 139 -12.21 -4.77 -5.14
C ARG A 139 -13.34 -5.80 -5.16
N VAL A 140 -13.63 -6.43 -4.01
CA VAL A 140 -14.71 -7.41 -3.90
C VAL A 140 -16.05 -6.76 -4.23
N ALA A 141 -16.29 -5.54 -3.74
CA ALA A 141 -17.50 -4.80 -4.07
C ALA A 141 -17.55 -4.41 -5.54
N ALA A 142 -16.47 -3.90 -6.12
CA ALA A 142 -16.40 -3.56 -7.54
C ALA A 142 -16.78 -4.77 -8.41
N ALA A 143 -16.18 -5.94 -8.14
CA ALA A 143 -16.54 -7.20 -8.82
C ALA A 143 -18.00 -7.60 -8.59
N ARG A 144 -18.49 -7.55 -7.35
CA ARG A 144 -19.88 -7.91 -6.98
C ARG A 144 -20.91 -7.05 -7.71
N TYR A 145 -20.61 -5.78 -7.92
CA TYR A 145 -21.53 -4.80 -8.52
C TYR A 145 -21.23 -4.50 -10.00
N GLY A 146 -20.31 -5.22 -10.64
CA GLY A 146 -19.98 -5.05 -12.06
C GLY A 146 -19.30 -3.71 -12.38
N LEU A 147 -18.68 -3.08 -11.38
CA LEU A 147 -17.89 -1.87 -11.52
C LEU A 147 -16.46 -2.31 -11.82
N GLY A 148 -15.87 -1.84 -12.92
CA GLY A 148 -14.54 -2.29 -13.36
C GLY A 148 -13.46 -2.22 -12.29
N LEU A 149 -12.36 -2.96 -12.48
CA LEU A 149 -11.28 -3.05 -11.50
C LEU A 149 -10.69 -1.66 -11.22
N SER A 150 -10.84 -1.19 -9.98
CA SER A 150 -10.30 0.08 -9.51
C SER A 150 -9.36 -0.16 -8.33
N LEU A 151 -8.24 0.57 -8.33
CA LEU A 151 -7.30 0.64 -7.22
C LEU A 151 -7.63 1.82 -6.27
N SER A 152 -8.67 2.60 -6.59
CA SER A 152 -9.17 3.70 -5.77
C SER A 152 -10.14 3.18 -4.70
N PHE A 153 -10.12 3.82 -3.52
CA PHE A 153 -11.09 3.56 -2.45
C PHE A 153 -12.47 4.16 -2.71
N ASP A 154 -12.58 5.10 -3.64
CA ASP A 154 -13.85 5.64 -4.07
C ASP A 154 -14.45 4.78 -5.18
N VAL A 155 -15.27 3.80 -4.78
CA VAL A 155 -16.03 2.96 -5.71
C VAL A 155 -17.32 3.70 -6.08
N LEU A 156 -17.26 4.43 -7.19
CA LEU A 156 -18.39 5.20 -7.71
C LEU A 156 -19.67 4.34 -7.78
N GLY A 157 -20.72 4.81 -7.12
CA GLY A 157 -22.01 4.11 -7.09
C GLY A 157 -22.29 3.29 -5.84
N LEU A 158 -21.38 3.28 -4.86
CA LEU A 158 -21.56 2.64 -3.55
C LEU A 158 -21.46 3.67 -2.40
N VAL A 159 -22.03 3.31 -1.26
CA VAL A 159 -21.87 4.00 0.02
C VAL A 159 -20.87 3.20 0.86
N THR A 160 -19.75 3.85 1.23
CA THR A 160 -18.75 3.28 2.12
C THR A 160 -19.11 3.59 3.57
N VAL A 161 -19.21 2.56 4.40
CA VAL A 161 -19.44 2.65 5.84
C VAL A 161 -18.21 2.10 6.55
N ILE A 162 -17.67 2.87 7.49
CA ILE A 162 -16.59 2.45 8.38
C ILE A 162 -17.23 2.09 9.71
N GLU A 163 -17.14 0.83 10.08
CA GLU A 163 -17.56 0.33 11.38
C GLU A 163 -16.33 0.28 12.30
N PRO A 164 -16.36 0.92 13.48
CA PRO A 164 -15.24 0.86 14.40
C PRO A 164 -14.96 -0.59 14.81
N ALA A 165 -13.70 -0.90 15.11
CA ALA A 165 -13.33 -2.20 15.65
C ALA A 165 -14.00 -2.42 17.01
N GLU A 166 -14.44 -3.65 17.28
CA GLU A 166 -14.94 -4.03 18.61
C GLU A 166 -13.79 -4.10 19.64
N ASP A 167 -12.60 -4.50 19.20
CA ASP A 167 -11.37 -4.52 19.99
C ASP A 167 -10.50 -3.28 19.66
N PRO A 168 -10.02 -2.50 20.65
CA PRO A 168 -9.10 -1.38 20.41
C PRO A 168 -7.76 -1.80 19.78
N ASP A 169 -7.38 -3.08 19.87
CA ASP A 169 -6.20 -3.64 19.23
C ASP A 169 -6.40 -4.05 17.78
N ASP A 170 -7.64 -4.06 17.29
CA ASP A 170 -8.01 -4.38 15.91
C ASP A 170 -8.16 -3.15 15.00
N TYR A 171 -8.31 -3.42 13.70
CA TYR A 171 -8.63 -2.43 12.67
C TYR A 171 -10.14 -2.27 12.49
N ALA A 172 -10.58 -1.05 12.22
CA ALA A 172 -11.95 -0.78 11.80
C ALA A 172 -12.28 -1.50 10.48
N HIS A 173 -13.54 -1.85 10.29
CA HIS A 173 -14.03 -2.60 9.15
C HIS A 173 -14.71 -1.71 8.12
N ILE A 174 -14.58 -2.06 6.84
CA ILE A 174 -15.29 -1.39 5.75
C ILE A 174 -16.41 -2.27 5.22
N ARG A 175 -17.59 -1.67 5.10
CA ARG A 175 -18.73 -2.25 4.40
C ARG A 175 -19.19 -1.33 3.28
N LEU A 176 -19.59 -1.95 2.18
CA LEU A 176 -19.99 -1.25 0.96
C LEU A 176 -21.44 -1.60 0.63
N PHE A 177 -22.27 -0.57 0.52
CA PHE A 177 -23.71 -0.69 0.26
C PHE A 177 -24.09 -0.06 -1.07
N PRO A 178 -25.20 -0.49 -1.71
CA PRO A 178 -25.72 0.19 -2.88
C PRO A 178 -26.06 1.66 -2.60
N LYS A 179 -25.87 2.52 -3.59
CA LYS A 179 -26.31 3.93 -3.52
C LYS A 179 -27.79 4.04 -3.16
N GLY A 180 -28.10 4.89 -2.18
CA GLY A 180 -29.47 5.09 -1.66
C GLY A 180 -29.78 4.27 -0.41
N THR A 181 -28.85 3.44 0.07
CA THR A 181 -28.98 2.81 1.40
C THR A 181 -28.98 3.89 2.48
N VAL A 182 -30.01 3.90 3.33
CA VAL A 182 -30.08 4.78 4.49
C VAL A 182 -29.18 4.21 5.58
N VAL A 183 -28.17 4.98 5.98
CA VAL A 183 -27.23 4.64 7.05
C VAL A 183 -27.35 5.67 8.16
N GLU A 184 -27.38 5.21 9.40
CA GLU A 184 -27.43 6.08 10.59
C GLU A 184 -26.08 6.01 11.32
N PRO A 185 -25.51 7.14 11.76
CA PRO A 185 -24.32 7.13 12.59
C PRO A 185 -24.61 6.43 13.92
N GLN A 186 -23.79 5.45 14.30
CA GLN A 186 -23.77 5.00 15.69
C GLN A 186 -22.92 5.97 16.51
N GLU A 187 -23.46 6.45 17.63
CA GLU A 187 -22.65 7.20 18.59
C GLU A 187 -21.54 6.30 19.12
N ALA A 188 -20.30 6.82 19.15
CA ALA A 188 -19.19 6.11 19.74
C ALA A 188 -19.51 5.82 21.21
N ALA A 189 -19.48 4.54 21.61
CA ALA A 189 -19.60 4.17 23.01
C ALA A 189 -18.45 4.84 23.77
N LYS A 190 -18.79 5.61 24.82
CA LYS A 190 -17.82 6.36 25.63
C LYS A 190 -16.92 5.45 26.45
#